data_AF-A0A0F9FSJ5-F1
#
_entry.id   AF-A0A0F9FSJ5-F1
#
_cell.length_a   1.000
_cell.length_b   1.000
_cell.length_c   1.000
_cell.angle_alpha   90.00
_cell.angle_beta   90.00
_cell.angle_gamma   90.00
#
_symmetry.space_group_name_H-M   'P 1'
#
loop_
_entity.id
_entity.type
_entity.pdbx_description
1 polymer ?
#
loop_
_entity_poly.entity_id
_entity_poly.type
_entity_poly.pdbx_seq_one_letter_code
_entity_poly.pdbx_strand_id
1 'polypeptide(L)'
;MSSRYSKRHYEDVARILRADRMEARIRPEDDTLANVTADFADLFAADNPRCAFLDCQMHKGFDRARFLAACGLEPKNCPLCFCPSKDGDVHPSCADTEQAYSDYVAGKMAGELDE
;
A
#
# COMPACT_ATOMS: atom_id res chain seq x y z
N MET A 1 -4.95 -24.45 -7.08
CA MET A 1 -4.81 -23.61 -8.29
C MET A 1 -3.32 -23.44 -8.55
N SER A 2 -2.88 -23.66 -9.80
CA SER A 2 -1.51 -23.33 -10.21
C SER A 2 -1.45 -21.83 -10.47
N SER A 3 -0.48 -21.13 -9.88
CA SER A 3 -0.15 -19.75 -10.24
C SER A 3 0.20 -19.70 -11.74
N ARG A 4 -0.31 -18.71 -12.47
CA ARG A 4 0.06 -18.48 -13.89
C ARG A 4 1.50 -17.98 -14.00
N TYR A 5 2.00 -17.30 -12.97
CA TYR A 5 3.36 -16.76 -12.95
C TYR A 5 4.25 -17.53 -11.98
N SER A 6 5.49 -17.79 -12.39
CA SER A 6 6.48 -18.36 -11.47
C SER A 6 7.01 -17.27 -10.54
N LYS A 7 7.61 -17.66 -9.42
CA LYS A 7 8.29 -16.72 -8.51
C LYS A 7 9.34 -15.87 -9.22
N ARG A 8 10.06 -16.45 -10.19
CA ARG A 8 11.07 -15.74 -10.98
C ARG A 8 10.46 -14.62 -11.82
N HIS A 9 9.23 -14.80 -12.34
CA HIS A 9 8.55 -13.73 -13.07
C HIS A 9 8.31 -12.50 -12.20
N TYR A 10 7.87 -12.69 -10.94
CA TYR A 10 7.69 -11.56 -10.01
C TYR A 10 9.01 -10.83 -9.75
N GLU A 11 10.10 -11.58 -9.56
CA GLU A 11 11.43 -11.02 -9.30
C GLU A 11 12.02 -10.29 -10.52
N ASP A 12 11.80 -10.80 -11.74
CA ASP A 12 12.26 -10.16 -12.98
C ASP A 12 11.49 -8.88 -13.26
N VAL A 13 10.16 -8.87 -13.11
CA VAL A 13 9.34 -7.66 -13.27
C VAL A 13 9.75 -6.59 -12.26
N ALA A 14 9.94 -6.95 -11.00
CA ALA A 14 10.40 -5.98 -9.98
C ALA A 14 11.76 -5.37 -10.35
N ARG A 15 12.67 -6.17 -10.91
CA ARG A 15 13.99 -5.70 -11.32
C ARG A 15 13.92 -4.72 -12.49
N ILE A 16 13.07 -5.00 -13.49
CA ILE A 16 12.85 -4.13 -14.65
C ILE A 16 12.26 -2.80 -14.19
N LEU A 17 11.18 -2.84 -13.40
CA LEU A 17 10.52 -1.63 -12.89
C LEU A 17 11.49 -0.77 -12.04
N ARG A 18 12.35 -1.41 -11.24
CA ARG A 18 13.39 -0.71 -10.48
C ARG A 18 14.46 -0.08 -11.38
N ALA A 19 14.91 -0.78 -12.42
CA ALA A 19 15.90 -0.27 -13.36
C ALA A 19 15.34 0.94 -14.11
N ASP A 20 14.12 0.84 -14.64
CA ASP A 20 13.43 1.94 -15.32
C ASP A 20 13.29 3.15 -14.39
N ARG A 21 12.98 2.95 -13.11
CA ARG A 21 12.90 4.05 -12.13
C ARG A 21 14.23 4.77 -11.90
N MET A 22 15.34 4.03 -11.96
CA MET A 22 16.68 4.58 -11.73
C MET A 22 17.25 5.25 -12.98
N GLU A 23 16.93 4.72 -14.16
CA GLU A 23 17.42 5.24 -15.45
C GLU A 23 16.57 6.38 -15.98
N ALA A 24 15.26 6.28 -15.81
CA ALA A 24 14.38 7.32 -16.24
C ALA A 24 14.61 8.50 -15.30
N ARG A 25 15.05 9.63 -15.88
CA ARG A 25 14.99 10.97 -15.29
C ARG A 25 13.53 11.43 -15.14
N ILE A 26 12.68 10.50 -14.74
CA ILE A 26 11.30 10.72 -14.40
C ILE A 26 11.34 11.75 -13.29
N ARG A 27 10.67 12.88 -13.55
CA ARG A 27 10.48 13.87 -12.52
C ARG A 27 9.82 13.17 -11.33
N PRO A 28 10.21 13.49 -10.09
CA PRO A 28 9.63 12.86 -8.90
C PRO A 28 8.10 13.04 -8.83
N GLU A 29 7.52 13.93 -9.64
CA GLU A 29 6.09 14.16 -9.80
C GLU A 29 5.36 13.13 -10.70
N ASP A 30 6.06 12.31 -11.49
CA ASP A 30 5.42 11.39 -12.43
C ASP A 30 5.10 10.05 -11.75
N ASP A 31 3.92 9.98 -11.16
CA ASP A 31 3.40 8.77 -10.49
C ASP A 31 3.05 7.64 -11.46
N THR A 32 3.24 7.81 -12.78
CA THR A 32 2.92 6.80 -13.79
C THR A 32 3.59 5.44 -13.50
N LEU A 33 4.87 5.45 -13.13
CA LEU A 33 5.58 4.20 -12.83
C LEU A 33 5.13 3.58 -11.49
N ALA A 34 4.76 4.41 -10.51
CA ALA A 34 4.20 3.94 -9.25
C ALA A 34 2.84 3.25 -9.46
N ASN A 35 1.98 3.84 -10.29
CA ASN A 35 0.68 3.30 -10.66
C ASN A 35 0.81 1.95 -11.38
N VAL A 36 1.67 1.88 -12.41
CA VAL A 36 1.94 0.62 -13.14
C VAL A 36 2.46 -0.46 -12.19
N THR A 37 3.36 -0.10 -11.27
CA THR A 37 3.89 -1.06 -10.29
C THR A 37 2.80 -1.56 -9.35
N ALA A 38 1.88 -0.69 -8.92
CA ALA A 38 0.74 -1.07 -8.08
C ALA A 38 -0.21 -2.02 -8.81
N ASP A 39 -0.51 -1.76 -10.09
CA ASP A 39 -1.38 -2.62 -10.92
C ASP A 39 -0.79 -4.03 -11.09
N PHE A 40 0.53 -4.13 -11.31
CA PHE A 40 1.22 -5.42 -11.33
C PHE A 40 1.15 -6.14 -9.98
N ALA A 41 1.31 -5.41 -8.89
CA ALA A 41 1.22 -5.98 -7.55
C ALA A 41 -0.17 -6.56 -7.27
N ASP A 42 -1.23 -5.90 -7.75
CA ASP A 42 -2.61 -6.36 -7.60
C ASP A 42 -2.91 -7.57 -8.50
N LEU A 43 -2.39 -7.59 -9.74
CA LEU A 43 -2.45 -8.75 -10.63
C LEU A 43 -1.77 -10.00 -10.04
N PHE A 44 -0.59 -9.83 -9.44
CA PHE A 44 0.16 -10.93 -8.82
C PHE A 44 -0.50 -11.42 -7.52
N ALA A 45 -1.12 -10.52 -6.77
CA ALA A 45 -1.94 -10.90 -5.61
C ALA A 45 -3.18 -11.69 -6.03
N ALA A 46 -3.82 -11.35 -7.15
CA ALA A 46 -4.96 -12.08 -7.69
C ALA A 46 -4.56 -13.47 -8.25
N ASP A 47 -3.39 -13.59 -8.87
CA ASP A 47 -2.89 -14.87 -9.42
C ASP A 47 -2.41 -15.85 -8.34
N ASN A 48 -1.78 -15.32 -7.30
CA ASN A 48 -1.25 -16.10 -6.19
C ASN A 48 -1.76 -15.55 -4.85
N PRO A 49 -3.07 -15.68 -4.58
CA PRO A 49 -3.67 -15.12 -3.38
C PRO A 49 -3.09 -15.79 -2.13
N ARG A 50 -2.85 -14.99 -1.09
CA ARG A 50 -2.60 -15.56 0.24
C ARG A 50 -3.85 -16.29 0.69
N CYS A 51 -3.67 -17.53 1.09
CA CYS A 51 -4.76 -18.36 1.56
C CYS A 51 -5.35 -17.74 2.84
N ALA A 52 -6.65 -17.43 2.84
CA ALA A 52 -7.32 -16.73 3.95
C ALA A 52 -7.56 -17.63 5.18
N PHE A 53 -7.37 -18.94 5.07
CA PHE A 53 -7.58 -19.90 6.14
C PHE A 53 -6.27 -20.21 6.87
N LEU A 54 -6.30 -20.14 8.21
CA LEU A 54 -5.14 -20.37 9.09
C LEU A 54 -4.46 -21.75 8.88
N ASP A 55 -5.18 -22.76 8.38
CA ASP A 55 -4.63 -24.11 8.15
C ASP A 55 -3.93 -24.30 6.80
N CYS A 56 -3.91 -23.27 5.96
CA CYS A 56 -3.31 -23.35 4.63
C CYS A 56 -1.82 -22.98 4.66
N GLN A 57 -1.02 -23.73 5.43
CA GLN A 57 0.42 -23.50 5.62
C GLN A 57 1.25 -23.64 4.32
N MET A 58 0.67 -24.23 3.26
CA MET A 58 1.38 -24.52 2.01
C MET A 58 1.40 -23.38 0.99
N HIS A 59 0.53 -22.37 1.13
CA HIS A 59 0.44 -21.27 0.15
C HIS A 59 0.91 -19.96 0.79
N LYS A 60 2.24 -19.79 0.87
CA LYS A 60 2.86 -18.47 1.00
C LYS A 60 2.58 -17.70 -0.30
N GLY A 61 1.36 -17.17 -0.42
CA GLY A 61 0.92 -16.38 -1.56
C GLY A 61 1.80 -15.17 -1.79
N PHE A 62 1.52 -14.44 -2.87
CA PHE A 62 2.28 -13.27 -3.27
C PHE A 62 2.34 -12.23 -2.14
N ASP A 63 3.54 -11.74 -1.87
CA ASP A 63 3.78 -10.70 -0.88
C ASP A 63 3.88 -9.34 -1.58
N ARG A 64 2.73 -8.66 -1.62
CA ARG A 64 2.58 -7.35 -2.26
C ARG A 64 3.56 -6.33 -1.71
N ALA A 65 3.74 -6.27 -0.40
CA ALA A 65 4.62 -5.30 0.24
C ALA A 65 6.09 -5.55 -0.15
N ARG A 66 6.52 -6.82 -0.16
CA ARG A 66 7.87 -7.18 -0.58
C ARG A 66 8.14 -6.85 -2.04
N PHE A 67 7.15 -7.04 -2.92
CA PHE A 67 7.29 -6.70 -4.34
C PHE A 67 7.42 -5.18 -4.55
N LEU A 68 6.57 -4.38 -3.90
CA LEU A 68 6.65 -2.91 -4.00
C LEU A 68 7.99 -2.37 -3.50
N ALA A 69 8.46 -2.88 -2.35
CA ALA A 69 9.79 -2.54 -1.83
C ALA A 69 10.91 -2.93 -2.80
N ALA A 70 10.81 -4.08 -3.46
CA ALA A 70 11.77 -4.50 -4.49
C ALA A 70 11.76 -3.60 -5.73
N CYS A 71 10.63 -2.97 -6.03
CA CYS A 71 10.51 -1.93 -7.07
C CYS A 71 11.00 -0.54 -6.58
N GLY A 72 11.45 -0.44 -5.33
CA GLY A 72 11.88 0.80 -4.68
C GLY A 72 10.72 1.67 -4.20
N LEU A 73 9.47 1.19 -4.24
CA LEU A 73 8.32 1.87 -3.65
C LEU A 73 8.25 1.45 -2.18
N GLU A 74 8.87 2.25 -1.32
CA GLU A 74 8.67 2.13 0.14
C GLU A 74 7.14 2.13 0.40
N PRO A 75 6.64 1.22 1.25
CA PRO A 75 5.23 1.21 1.61
C PRO A 75 4.89 2.55 2.26
N LYS A 76 4.10 3.36 1.55
CA LYS A 76 3.59 4.61 2.10
C LYS A 76 2.46 4.24 3.06
N ASN A 77 2.66 4.46 4.35
CA ASN A 77 1.66 4.15 5.36
C ASN A 77 0.80 5.37 5.62
N CYS A 78 -0.49 5.14 5.86
CA CYS A 78 -1.38 6.17 6.39
C CYS A 78 -0.79 6.70 7.72
N PRO A 79 -0.65 8.03 7.91
CA PRO A 79 -0.01 8.59 9.09
C PRO A 79 -0.82 8.38 10.38
N LEU A 80 -2.12 8.10 10.27
CA LEU A 80 -3.02 7.95 11.42
C LEU A 80 -3.07 6.51 11.96
N CYS A 81 -3.13 5.53 11.05
CA CYS A 81 -3.32 4.13 11.43
C CYS A 81 -2.11 3.25 11.11
N PHE A 82 -1.10 3.79 10.43
CA PHE A 82 0.09 3.09 9.96
C PHE A 82 -0.20 1.88 9.05
N CYS A 83 -1.44 1.70 8.60
CA CYS A 83 -1.79 0.71 7.60
C CYS A 83 -1.33 1.16 6.20
N PRO A 84 -1.06 0.22 5.28
CA PRO A 84 -0.64 0.56 3.92
C PRO A 84 -1.66 1.49 3.23
N SER A 85 -1.16 2.55 2.60
CA SER A 85 -1.94 3.49 1.78
C SER A 85 -1.37 3.51 0.35
N LYS A 86 -2.22 3.77 -0.66
CA LYS A 86 -1.75 3.86 -2.06
C LYS A 86 -0.73 4.99 -2.22
N ASP A 87 -0.97 6.11 -1.55
CA ASP A 87 -0.19 7.34 -1.74
C ASP A 87 0.44 7.88 -0.45
N GLY A 88 0.26 7.18 0.68
CA GLY A 88 0.58 7.71 2.01
C GLY A 88 -0.54 8.58 2.58
N ASP A 89 -1.62 8.72 1.83
CA ASP A 89 -2.80 9.47 2.24
C ASP A 89 -3.51 8.80 3.41
N VAL A 90 -4.22 9.65 4.15
CA VAL A 90 -5.14 9.22 5.19
C VAL A 90 -6.30 8.45 4.56
N HIS A 91 -6.59 7.25 5.07
CA HIS A 91 -7.77 6.50 4.62
C HIS A 91 -9.03 7.30 4.93
N PRO A 92 -10.07 7.30 4.06
CA PRO A 92 -11.32 8.00 4.36
C PRO A 92 -11.90 7.63 5.73
N SER A 93 -11.87 6.34 6.08
CA SER A 93 -12.29 5.85 7.40
C SER A 93 -11.44 6.36 8.56
N CYS A 94 -10.16 6.66 8.32
CA CYS A 94 -9.25 7.26 9.30
C CYS A 94 -9.44 8.79 9.40
N ALA A 95 -9.76 9.45 8.29
CA ALA A 95 -10.05 10.89 8.26
C ALA A 95 -11.33 11.20 9.05
N ASP A 96 -12.37 10.37 8.91
CA ASP A 96 -13.62 10.50 9.67
C ASP A 96 -13.39 10.35 11.18
N THR A 97 -12.40 9.54 11.61
CA THR A 97 -12.09 9.34 13.03
C THR A 97 -11.28 10.51 13.62
N GLU A 98 -10.35 11.08 12.85
CA GLU A 98 -9.59 12.27 13.27
C GLU A 98 -10.47 13.51 13.34
N GLN A 99 -11.36 13.69 12.36
CA GLN A 99 -12.34 14.79 12.38
C GLN A 99 -13.29 14.64 13.57
N ALA A 100 -13.81 13.44 13.83
CA ALA A 100 -14.66 13.18 14.99
C ALA A 100 -13.96 13.45 16.34
N TYR A 101 -12.67 13.09 16.46
CA TYR A 101 -11.88 13.39 17.66
C TYR A 101 -11.62 14.90 17.80
N SER A 102 -11.30 15.58 16.69
CA SER A 102 -11.07 17.02 16.66
C SER A 102 -12.32 17.81 17.02
N ASP A 103 -13.48 17.41 16.51
CA ASP A 103 -14.78 18.01 16.80
C ASP A 103 -15.18 17.79 18.28
N TYR A 104 -14.91 16.61 18.85
CA TYR A 104 -15.12 16.32 20.27
C TYR A 104 -14.25 17.22 21.17
N VAL A 105 -12.95 17.37 20.85
CA VAL A 105 -12.03 18.23 21.61
C VAL A 105 -12.43 19.70 21.49
N ALA A 106 -12.79 20.17 20.30
CA ALA A 106 -13.26 21.53 20.08
C ALA A 106 -14.56 21.81 20.84
N GLY A 107 -15.51 20.87 20.83
CA GLY A 107 -16.76 20.96 21.59
C GLY A 107 -16.53 20.97 23.11
N LYS A 108 -15.53 20.23 23.60
CA LYS A 108 -15.17 20.20 25.03
C LYS A 108 -14.53 21.51 25.49
N MET A 109 -13.68 22.13 24.67
CA MET A 109 -13.05 23.43 24.96
C MET A 109 -14.05 24.60 24.88
N ALA A 110 -15.09 24.49 24.05
CA ALA A 110 -16.11 25.52 23.89
C ALA A 110 -17.15 25.53 25.03
N GLY A 111 -17.23 24.46 25.83
CA GLY A 111 -18.17 24.31 26.94
C GLY A 111 -17.66 24.72 28.33
N GLU A 112 -16.39 25.12 28.47
CA GLU A 112 -15.76 25.47 29.77
C GLU A 112 -15.73 26.99 30.05
N LEU A 113 -16.63 27.78 29.46
CA LEU A 113 -16.72 29.24 29.67
C LEU A 113 -18.03 29.73 30.32
N ASP A 114 -18.84 28.86 30.92
CA ASP A 114 -20.10 29.23 31.59
C ASP A 114 -20.32 28.52 32.96
N GLU A 115 -19.31 28.48 33.83
CA GLU A 115 -19.53 28.32 35.29
C GLU A 115 -18.81 29.38 36.11
#